data_AF-K6DY53-F1
#
_entry.id   AF-K6DY53-F1
#
_cell.length_a   1.000
_cell.length_b   1.000
_cell.length_c   1.000
_cell.angle_alpha   90.00
_cell.angle_beta   90.00
_cell.angle_gamma   90.00
#
_symmetry.space_group_name_H-M   'P 1'
#
loop_
_entity.id
_entity.type
_entity.pdbx_description
1 polymer ?
#
loop_
_entity_poly.entity_id
_entity_poly.type
_entity_poly.pdbx_seq_one_letter_code
_entity_poly.pdbx_strand_id
1 'polypeptide(L)'
;MSGPSLRKKHAHHSIHDGIYTEARDLTNVLKELVREKKAENSNEVCDALIEHWETRTLAHAQSEEEGFFVEKLKDQPDLHDTIIKLKRDHQILELIVRSIKEKKESNGVTEEILPYFEALLVVFEIHNDEEEHSLFEME
;
A
#
# COMPACT_ATOMS: atom_id res chain seq x y z
N MET A 1 3.66 -7.07 -17.51
CA MET A 1 2.28 -7.27 -18.01
C MET A 1 1.39 -7.51 -16.80
N SER A 2 0.37 -6.67 -16.62
CA SER A 2 -0.63 -6.83 -15.56
C SER A 2 -1.41 -8.15 -15.73
N GLY A 3 -1.41 -8.99 -14.68
CA GLY A 3 -2.01 -10.32 -14.71
C GLY A 3 -3.55 -10.29 -14.84
N PRO A 4 -4.20 -11.40 -15.24
CA PRO A 4 -5.65 -11.46 -15.40
C PRO A 4 -6.45 -11.09 -14.14
N SER A 5 -5.85 -11.30 -12.96
CA SER A 5 -6.47 -11.02 -11.66
C SER A 5 -6.79 -9.55 -11.42
N LEU A 6 -6.02 -8.62 -12.01
CA LEU A 6 -6.22 -7.17 -11.86
C LEU A 6 -7.56 -6.68 -12.44
N ARG A 7 -8.16 -7.46 -13.34
CA ARG A 7 -9.34 -7.05 -14.12
C ARG A 7 -10.67 -7.55 -13.55
N LYS A 8 -10.64 -8.39 -12.51
CA LYS A 8 -11.85 -8.94 -11.92
C LYS A 8 -12.01 -8.38 -10.52
N LYS A 9 -13.14 -7.71 -10.24
CA LYS A 9 -13.42 -7.07 -8.94
C LYS A 9 -13.05 -7.95 -7.75
N HIS A 10 -13.54 -9.19 -7.71
CA HIS A 10 -13.24 -10.11 -6.61
C HIS A 10 -11.76 -10.47 -6.47
N ALA A 11 -11.04 -10.65 -7.58
CA ALA A 11 -9.63 -11.02 -7.53
C ALA A 11 -8.75 -9.81 -7.15
N HIS A 12 -9.11 -8.63 -7.63
CA HIS A 12 -8.48 -7.36 -7.27
C HIS A 12 -8.68 -7.07 -5.77
N HIS A 13 -9.92 -7.14 -5.28
CA HIS A 13 -10.25 -7.02 -3.86
C HIS A 13 -9.49 -8.03 -2.98
N SER A 14 -9.37 -9.28 -3.43
CA SER A 14 -8.61 -10.31 -2.68
C SER A 14 -7.13 -9.96 -2.53
N ILE A 15 -6.55 -9.23 -3.50
CA ILE A 15 -5.17 -8.74 -3.41
C ILE A 15 -5.09 -7.63 -2.36
N HIS A 16 -5.99 -6.65 -2.42
CA HIS A 16 -6.07 -5.55 -1.44
C HIS A 16 -6.24 -6.05 -0.01
N ASP A 17 -7.21 -6.92 0.24
CA ASP A 17 -7.49 -7.47 1.57
C ASP A 17 -6.30 -8.27 2.13
N GLY A 18 -5.64 -9.06 1.28
CA GLY A 18 -4.45 -9.81 1.66
C GLY A 18 -3.28 -8.90 2.03
N ILE A 19 -3.02 -7.87 1.22
CA ILE A 19 -1.96 -6.88 1.50
C ILE A 19 -2.24 -6.15 2.80
N TYR A 20 -3.47 -5.66 3.00
CA TYR A 20 -3.87 -4.90 4.18
C TYR A 20 -3.77 -5.75 5.45
N THR A 21 -4.31 -6.97 5.42
CA THR A 21 -4.32 -7.88 6.57
C THR A 21 -2.90 -8.22 7.02
N GLU A 22 -2.02 -8.61 6.09
CA GLU A 22 -0.62 -8.92 6.38
C GLU A 22 0.11 -7.68 6.94
N ALA A 23 -0.08 -6.50 6.34
CA ALA A 23 0.54 -5.25 6.79
C ALA A 23 0.06 -4.83 8.19
N ARG A 24 -1.23 -4.95 8.46
CA ARG A 24 -1.84 -4.61 9.76
C ARG A 24 -1.28 -5.49 10.86
N ASP A 25 -1.21 -6.80 10.62
CA ASP A 25 -0.75 -7.76 11.62
C ASP A 25 0.74 -7.54 11.94
N LEU A 26 1.58 -7.33 10.93
CA LEU A 26 2.98 -6.96 11.12
C LEU A 26 3.15 -5.60 11.82
N THR A 27 2.31 -4.61 11.52
CA THR A 27 2.30 -3.32 12.21
C THR A 27 2.00 -3.49 13.70
N ASN A 28 1.05 -4.36 14.06
CA ASN A 28 0.74 -4.66 15.45
C ASN A 28 1.91 -5.34 16.17
N VAL A 29 2.58 -6.31 15.52
CA VAL A 29 3.80 -6.95 16.05
C VAL A 29 4.90 -5.92 16.28
N LEU A 30 5.14 -5.02 15.33
CA LEU A 30 6.15 -3.96 15.46
C LEU A 30 5.85 -3.05 16.66
N LYS A 31 4.59 -2.64 16.82
CA LYS A 31 4.14 -1.81 17.95
C LYS A 31 4.43 -2.47 19.30
N GLU A 32 4.21 -3.78 19.43
CA GLU A 32 4.52 -4.53 20.65
C GLU A 32 6.03 -4.57 20.92
N LEU A 33 6.84 -4.90 19.91
CA LEU A 33 8.29 -5.01 20.05
C LEU A 33 8.96 -3.69 20.41
N VAL A 34 8.51 -2.59 19.82
CA VAL A 34 9.00 -1.24 20.13
C VAL A 34 8.67 -0.87 21.58
N ARG A 35 7.44 -1.15 22.05
CA ARG A 35 7.02 -0.90 23.44
C ARG A 35 7.83 -1.73 24.45
N GLU A 36 8.13 -2.98 24.11
CA GLU A 36 8.90 -3.90 24.97
C GLU A 36 10.43 -3.65 24.91
N LYS A 37 10.90 -2.69 24.11
CA LYS A 37 12.32 -2.36 23.90
C LYS A 37 13.16 -3.55 23.41
N LYS A 38 12.55 -4.45 22.63
CA LYS A 38 13.23 -5.60 22.00
C LYS A 38 13.89 -5.19 20.68
N ALA A 39 15.03 -4.52 20.77
CA ALA A 39 15.65 -3.80 19.65
C ALA A 39 16.00 -4.66 18.41
N GLU A 40 16.61 -5.83 18.58
CA GLU A 40 16.95 -6.71 17.43
C GLU A 40 15.69 -7.20 16.71
N ASN A 41 14.71 -7.71 17.45
CA ASN A 41 13.44 -8.18 16.90
C ASN A 41 12.66 -7.05 16.19
N SER A 42 12.72 -5.81 16.69
CA SER A 42 12.01 -4.68 16.06
C SER A 42 12.61 -4.26 14.71
N ASN A 43 13.94 -4.44 14.51
CA ASN A 43 14.57 -4.12 13.23
C ASN A 43 14.13 -5.10 12.14
N GLU A 44 14.16 -6.40 12.42
CA GLU A 44 13.74 -7.43 11.48
C GLU A 44 12.28 -7.25 11.05
N VAL A 45 11.38 -7.00 12.01
CA VAL A 45 9.96 -6.77 11.70
C VAL A 45 9.76 -5.48 10.92
N CYS A 46 10.49 -4.40 11.25
CA CYS A 46 10.43 -3.16 10.49
C CYS A 46 10.90 -3.35 9.04
N ASP A 47 11.97 -4.12 8.82
CA ASP A 47 12.48 -4.42 7.48
C ASP A 47 11.50 -5.27 6.68
N ALA A 48 10.93 -6.30 7.30
CA ALA A 48 9.88 -7.11 6.68
C ALA A 48 8.64 -6.27 6.30
N LEU A 49 8.28 -5.29 7.14
CA LEU A 49 7.14 -4.42 6.87
C LEU A 49 7.42 -3.45 5.71
N ILE A 50 8.64 -2.88 5.63
CA ILE A 50 9.06 -2.06 4.49
C ILE A 50 9.04 -2.90 3.20
N GLU A 51 9.63 -4.10 3.24
CA GLU A 51 9.66 -5.02 2.10
C GLU A 51 8.24 -5.39 1.64
N HIS A 52 7.31 -5.63 2.58
CA HIS A 52 5.92 -5.91 2.27
C HIS A 52 5.25 -4.74 1.52
N TRP A 53 5.41 -3.51 1.99
CA TRP A 53 4.86 -2.33 1.30
C TRP A 53 5.49 -2.13 -0.09
N GLU A 54 6.80 -2.31 -0.23
CA GLU A 54 7.49 -2.15 -1.52
C GLU A 54 7.12 -3.24 -2.53
N THR A 55 7.17 -4.50 -2.11
CA THR A 55 7.05 -5.66 -3.02
C THR A 55 5.61 -6.08 -3.29
N ARG A 56 4.68 -5.73 -2.39
CA ARG A 56 3.26 -6.06 -2.55
C ARG A 56 2.46 -4.84 -2.98
N THR A 57 2.53 -3.74 -2.24
CA THR A 57 1.68 -2.56 -2.49
C THR A 57 2.19 -1.74 -3.67
N LEU A 58 3.44 -1.28 -3.62
CA LEU A 58 3.98 -0.41 -4.68
C LEU A 58 4.15 -1.16 -6.01
N ALA A 59 4.47 -2.46 -5.97
CA ALA A 59 4.52 -3.29 -7.17
C ALA A 59 3.13 -3.53 -7.81
N HIS A 60 2.09 -3.64 -6.98
CA HIS A 60 0.69 -3.73 -7.42
C HIS A 60 0.24 -2.41 -8.06
N ALA A 61 0.46 -1.29 -7.37
CA ALA A 61 0.23 0.07 -7.88
C ALA A 61 0.92 0.32 -9.23
N GLN A 62 2.19 -0.09 -9.37
CA GLN A 62 2.91 0.01 -10.65
C GLN A 62 2.23 -0.81 -11.76
N SER A 63 1.78 -2.02 -11.43
CA SER A 63 1.11 -2.90 -12.40
C SER A 63 -0.23 -2.34 -12.87
N GLU A 64 -0.94 -1.62 -12.00
CA GLU A 64 -2.15 -0.89 -12.35
C GLU A 64 -1.86 0.27 -13.27
N GLU A 65 -0.90 1.12 -12.90
CA GLU A 65 -0.56 2.32 -13.67
C GLU A 65 -0.03 2.00 -15.06
N GLU A 66 0.80 0.97 -15.21
CA GLU A 66 1.39 0.58 -16.50
C GLU A 66 0.41 -0.22 -17.37
N GLY A 67 -0.63 -0.78 -16.78
CA GLY A 67 -1.54 -1.71 -17.44
C GLY A 67 -3.00 -1.34 -17.26
N PHE A 68 -3.55 -1.68 -16.09
CA PHE A 68 -4.99 -1.61 -15.83
C PHE A 68 -5.59 -0.21 -16.06
N PHE A 69 -4.96 0.84 -15.56
CA PHE A 69 -5.43 2.22 -15.73
C PHE A 69 -5.36 2.66 -17.19
N VAL A 70 -4.32 2.27 -17.93
CA VAL A 70 -4.19 2.56 -19.36
C VAL A 70 -5.31 1.89 -20.16
N GLU A 71 -5.67 0.66 -19.80
CA GLU A 71 -6.80 -0.06 -20.41
C GLU A 71 -8.14 0.62 -20.07
N LYS A 72 -8.38 0.93 -18.80
CA LYS A 72 -9.60 1.62 -18.35
C LYS A 72 -9.81 2.97 -19.03
N LEU A 73 -8.76 3.78 -19.21
CA LEU A 73 -8.87 5.07 -19.90
C LEU A 73 -9.15 4.95 -21.40
N LYS A 74 -8.69 3.87 -22.04
CA LYS A 74 -9.01 3.62 -23.45
C LYS A 74 -10.50 3.29 -23.62
N ASP A 75 -11.05 2.51 -22.71
CA ASP A 75 -12.44 2.09 -22.74
C ASP A 75 -13.40 3.18 -22.23
N GLN A 76 -12.96 3.94 -21.23
CA GLN A 76 -13.74 4.97 -20.53
C GLN A 76 -12.87 6.22 -20.25
N PRO A 77 -12.72 7.13 -21.23
CA PRO A 77 -11.92 8.34 -21.08
C PRO A 77 -12.35 9.27 -19.93
N ASP A 78 -13.63 9.21 -19.54
CA ASP A 78 -14.19 10.03 -18.45
C ASP A 78 -13.61 9.68 -17.07
N LEU A 79 -12.93 8.52 -16.92
CA LEU A 79 -12.21 8.14 -15.71
C LEU A 79 -10.88 8.89 -15.50
N HIS A 80 -10.50 9.78 -16.40
CA HIS A 80 -9.23 10.50 -16.36
C HIS A 80 -8.93 11.14 -14.99
N ASP A 81 -9.89 11.90 -14.46
CA ASP A 81 -9.68 12.61 -13.19
C ASP A 81 -9.66 11.66 -11.99
N THR A 82 -10.43 10.58 -12.04
CA THR A 82 -10.39 9.50 -11.03
C THR A 82 -9.02 8.84 -11.01
N ILE A 83 -8.49 8.44 -12.18
CA ILE A 83 -7.19 7.77 -12.27
C ILE A 83 -6.05 8.69 -11.82
N ILE A 84 -6.13 10.00 -12.07
CA ILE A 84 -5.15 10.96 -11.53
C ILE A 84 -5.14 10.94 -9.99
N LYS A 85 -6.31 10.86 -9.34
CA LYS A 85 -6.41 10.80 -7.88
C LYS A 85 -5.85 9.49 -7.34
N LEU A 86 -6.22 8.35 -7.94
CA LEU A 86 -5.69 7.03 -7.55
C LEU A 86 -4.16 6.97 -7.65
N LYS A 87 -3.59 7.48 -8.74
CA LYS A 87 -2.13 7.63 -8.89
C LYS A 87 -1.51 8.56 -7.85
N ARG A 88 -2.23 9.60 -7.42
CA ARG A 88 -1.75 10.50 -6.37
C ARG A 88 -1.69 9.77 -5.03
N ASP A 89 -2.64 8.89 -4.75
CA ASP A 89 -2.63 8.08 -3.53
C ASP A 89 -1.46 7.09 -3.52
N HIS A 90 -1.15 6.44 -4.66
CA HIS A 90 0.07 5.63 -4.82
C HIS A 90 1.34 6.42 -4.48
N GLN A 91 1.45 7.65 -4.99
CA GLN A 91 2.59 8.51 -4.66
C GLN A 91 2.63 8.87 -3.17
N ILE A 92 1.48 9.05 -2.51
CA ILE A 92 1.45 9.31 -1.07
C ILE A 92 1.99 8.09 -0.30
N LEU A 93 1.57 6.88 -0.67
CA LEU A 93 2.09 5.64 -0.09
C LEU A 93 3.62 5.55 -0.26
N GLU A 94 4.14 5.79 -1.47
CA GLU A 94 5.58 5.81 -1.74
C GLU A 94 6.33 6.84 -0.88
N LEU A 95 5.80 8.06 -0.76
CA LEU A 95 6.39 9.11 0.06
C LEU A 95 6.45 8.72 1.55
N ILE A 96 5.43 8.04 2.07
CA ILE A 96 5.40 7.57 3.45
C ILE A 96 6.42 6.44 3.65
N VAL A 97 6.51 5.46 2.74
CA VAL A 97 7.55 4.40 2.78
C VAL A 97 8.95 5.00 2.78
N ARG A 98 9.21 6.01 1.93
CA ARG A 98 10.49 6.72 1.93
C ARG A 98 10.77 7.40 3.27
N SER A 99 9.77 8.08 3.85
CA SER A 99 9.90 8.73 5.16
C SER A 99 10.23 7.74 6.27
N ILE A 100 9.66 6.53 6.22
CA ILE A 100 9.95 5.44 7.16
C ILE A 100 11.42 5.02 7.05
N LYS A 101 11.92 4.81 5.82
CA LYS A 101 13.32 4.42 5.57
C LYS A 101 14.30 5.47 6.07
N GLU A 102 14.05 6.75 5.76
CA GLU A 102 14.87 7.88 6.22
C GLU A 102 14.90 7.99 7.76
N LYS A 103 13.75 7.77 8.41
CA LYS A 103 13.65 7.76 9.88
C LYS A 103 14.38 6.59 10.50
N LYS A 104 14.24 5.39 9.94
CA LYS A 104 14.95 4.19 10.38
C LYS A 104 16.46 4.39 10.28
N GLU A 105 16.95 4.97 9.18
CA GLU A 105 18.38 5.25 8.99
C GLU A 105 18.89 6.30 9.99
N SER A 106 18.11 7.35 10.26
CA SER A 106 18.54 8.45 11.12
C SER A 106 18.48 8.12 12.61
N ASN A 107 17.40 7.46 13.05
CA ASN A 107 17.05 7.32 14.47
C ASN A 107 16.93 5.85 14.92
N GLY A 108 17.04 4.88 14.00
CA GLY A 108 16.68 3.49 14.26
C GLY A 108 15.17 3.27 14.34
N VAL A 109 14.77 2.05 14.68
CA VAL A 109 13.37 1.69 14.88
C VAL A 109 12.92 2.15 16.26
N THR A 110 12.13 3.23 16.28
CA THR A 110 11.64 3.90 17.50
C THR A 110 10.12 4.09 17.44
N GLU A 111 9.49 4.53 18.55
CA GLU A 111 8.06 4.83 18.57
C GLU A 111 7.63 5.87 17.51
N GLU A 112 8.55 6.74 17.08
CA GLU A 112 8.29 7.76 16.06
C GLU A 112 7.98 7.19 14.66
N ILE A 113 8.35 5.94 14.38
CA ILE A 113 8.11 5.31 13.08
C ILE A 113 6.69 4.73 12.98
N LEU A 114 6.08 4.37 14.12
CA LEU A 114 4.79 3.68 14.17
C LEU A 114 3.65 4.47 13.52
N PRO A 115 3.51 5.80 13.72
CA PRO A 115 2.46 6.58 13.08
C PRO A 115 2.53 6.57 11.55
N TYR A 116 3.71 6.34 10.96
CA TYR A 116 3.87 6.28 9.51
C TYR A 116 3.34 4.96 8.94
N PHE A 117 3.58 3.83 9.62
CA PHE A 117 2.96 2.56 9.24
C PHE A 117 1.45 2.57 9.44
N GLU A 118 0.96 3.19 10.52
CA GLU A 118 -0.48 3.40 10.72
C GLU A 118 -1.09 4.29 9.63
N ALA A 119 -0.37 5.33 9.20
CA ALA A 119 -0.80 6.17 8.08
C ALA A 119 -0.87 5.40 6.75
N LEU A 120 0.07 4.48 6.48
CA LEU A 120 0.01 3.63 5.30
C LEU A 120 -1.27 2.79 5.27
N LEU A 121 -1.65 2.18 6.40
CA LEU A 121 -2.89 1.40 6.50
C LEU A 121 -4.12 2.25 6.18
N VAL A 122 -4.22 3.44 6.76
CA VAL A 122 -5.35 4.34 6.55
C VAL A 122 -5.43 4.82 5.10
N VAL A 123 -4.31 5.23 4.51
CA VAL A 123 -4.29 5.69 3.11
C VAL A 123 -4.61 4.54 2.17
N PHE A 124 -4.08 3.34 2.42
CA PHE A 124 -4.32 2.18 1.58
C PHE A 124 -5.79 1.73 1.63
N GLU A 125 -6.42 1.71 2.80
CA GLU A 125 -7.85 1.41 2.94
C GLU A 125 -8.73 2.38 2.15
N ILE A 126 -8.49 3.69 2.29
CA ILE A 126 -9.22 4.73 1.54
C ILE A 126 -9.02 4.57 0.04
N HIS A 127 -7.79 4.31 -0.38
CA HIS A 127 -7.45 4.11 -1.79
C HIS A 127 -8.18 2.90 -2.38
N ASN A 128 -8.11 1.75 -1.69
CA ASN A 128 -8.72 0.50 -2.16
C ASN A 128 -10.24 0.65 -2.31
N ASP A 129 -10.91 1.26 -1.33
CA ASP A 129 -12.35 1.48 -1.38
C ASP A 129 -12.74 2.36 -2.57
N GLU A 130 -12.01 3.46 -2.80
CA GLU A 130 -12.27 4.39 -3.91
C GLU A 130 -11.96 3.75 -5.27
N GLU A 131 -10.87 3.00 -5.39
CA GLU A 131 -10.52 2.31 -6.62
C GLU A 131 -11.56 1.25 -6.98
N GLU A 132 -11.90 0.38 -6.02
CA GLU A 132 -12.84 -0.72 -6.24
C GLU A 132 -14.25 -0.22 -6.57
N HIS A 133 -14.66 0.88 -5.94
CA HIS A 133 -15.92 1.55 -6.24
C HIS A 133 -15.88 2.16 -7.64
N SER A 134 -14.91 3.05 -7.90
CA SER A 134 -14.89 3.85 -9.12
C SER A 134 -14.54 3.07 -10.39
N LEU A 135 -13.74 2.00 -10.30
CA LEU A 135 -13.27 1.25 -11.47
C LEU A 135 -14.08 -0.01 -11.78
N PHE A 136 -14.90 -0.51 -10.84
CA PHE A 136 -15.63 -1.77 -10.99
C PHE A 136 -17.15 -1.70 -10.78
N GLU A 137 -17.75 -0.55 -10.43
CA GLU A 137 -19.21 -0.48 -10.23
C GLU A 137 -20.09 -0.56 -11.50
N MET A 138 -19.50 -0.64 -12.69
CA MET A 138 -20.27 -0.85 -13.94
C MET A 138 -20.23 -2.30 -14.49
N GLU A 139 -19.80 -3.29 -13.69
CA GLU A 139 -19.94 -4.72 -14.02
C GLU A 139 -21.26 -5.34 -13.53
#